data_AF-A0ABD2FK79-F1
#
_entry.id   AF-A0ABD2FK79-F1
#
_cell.length_a   1.000
_cell.length_b   1.000
_cell.length_c   1.000
_cell.angle_alpha   90.00
_cell.angle_beta   90.00
_cell.angle_gamma   90.00
#
_symmetry.space_group_name_H-M   'P 1'
#
loop_
_entity.id
_entity.type
_entity.pdbx_description
1 polymer ?
#
loop_
_entity_poly.entity_id
_entity_poly.type
_entity_poly.pdbx_seq_one_letter_code
_entity_poly.pdbx_strand_id
1 'polypeptide(L)' 'MALKKVLTTRMETPYAKPPPLHIHVVKLEENPKVVAWDFEETVKAATIKKNKLAIVSDGNSVTKVTLYEGFASNLEEGA' A
#
# COMPACT_ATOMS: atom_id res chain seq x y z
N MET A 1 1.08 18.27 3.03
CA MET A 1 0.46 18.21 4.38
C MET A 1 -0.97 17.69 4.37
N ALA A 2 -1.65 17.68 3.21
CA ALA A 2 -3.00 17.16 3.10
C ALA A 2 -3.03 15.62 3.18
N LEU A 3 -2.04 14.94 2.58
CA LEU A 3 -1.94 13.47 2.63
C LEU A 3 -1.80 12.95 4.07
N LYS A 4 -0.86 13.51 4.83
CA LYS A 4 -0.66 13.16 6.24
C LYS A 4 -1.95 13.36 7.06
N LYS A 5 -2.64 14.49 6.86
CA LYS A 5 -3.90 14.79 7.56
C LYS A 5 -4.98 13.75 7.26
N VAL A 6 -5.13 13.34 5.99
CA VAL A 6 -6.12 12.32 5.61
C VAL A 6 -5.80 10.96 6.22
N LEU A 7 -4.52 10.59 6.32
CA LEU A 7 -4.11 9.30 6.88
C LEU A 7 -4.20 9.23 8.41
N THR A 8 -4.01 10.34 9.11
CA THR A 8 -4.00 10.35 10.59
C THR A 8 -5.32 10.81 11.21
N THR A 9 -6.19 11.48 10.46
CA THR A 9 -7.42 12.06 11.03
C THR A 9 -8.58 11.12 10.81
N ARG A 10 -9.18 10.63 11.90
CA ARG A 10 -10.48 9.98 11.85
C ARG A 10 -11.56 11.04 11.66
N MET A 11 -12.28 11.01 10.55
CA MET A 11 -13.36 11.97 10.32
C MET A 11 -14.60 11.52 11.11
N GLU A 12 -15.11 12.38 11.99
CA GLU A 12 -16.21 12.06 12.90
C GLU A 12 -17.59 12.08 12.21
N THR A 13 -17.69 12.74 11.05
CA THR A 13 -18.94 12.83 10.30
C THR A 13 -19.04 11.73 9.23
N PRO A 14 -20.22 11.10 9.05
CA PRO A 14 -20.38 9.94 8.18
C PRO A 14 -20.16 10.23 6.68
N TYR A 15 -20.20 11.49 6.27
CA TYR A 15 -20.04 11.91 4.86
C TYR A 15 -18.87 12.87 4.65
N ALA A 16 -17.84 12.72 5.47
CA ALA A 16 -16.68 13.58 5.38
C ALA A 16 -15.94 13.34 4.06
N LYS A 17 -15.89 14.36 3.20
CA LYS A 17 -15.15 14.31 1.94
C LYS A 17 -13.74 14.81 2.18
N PRO A 18 -12.71 13.98 2.03
CA PRO A 18 -11.34 14.46 2.10
C PRO A 18 -11.10 15.50 0.98
N PRO A 19 -10.17 16.45 1.18
CA PRO A 19 -9.82 17.39 0.13
C PRO A 19 -9.29 16.64 -1.09
N PRO A 20 -9.41 17.22 -2.31
CA PRO A 20 -8.76 16.67 -3.50
C PRO A 20 -7.26 16.50 -3.24
N LEU A 21 -6.75 15.29 -3.46
CA LEU A 21 -5.35 14.95 -3.25
C LEU A 21 -4.73 14.54 -4.59
N HIS A 22 -3.72 15.29 -5.03
CA HIS A 22 -2.82 14.84 -6.08
C HIS A 22 -1.69 14.05 -5.41
N ILE A 23 -1.56 12.78 -5.78
CA ILE A 23 -0.60 11.85 -5.20
C ILE A 23 0.16 11.19 -6.34
N HIS A 24 1.47 11.10 -6.20
CA HIS A 24 2.36 10.44 -7.14
C HIS A 24 2.98 9.21 -6.50
N VAL A 25 3.13 8.14 -7.27
CA VAL A 25 3.81 6.91 -6.83
C VAL A 25 5.29 7.07 -7.11
N VAL A 26 6.05 7.35 -6.06
CA VAL A 26 7.50 7.57 -6.14
C VAL A 26 8.22 6.25 -6.38
N LYS A 27 7.76 5.19 -5.71
CA LYS A 27 8.36 3.86 -5.83
C LYS A 27 7.34 2.77 -5.50
N LEU A 28 7.46 1.65 -6.22
CA LEU A 28 6.72 0.42 -6.03
C LEU A 28 7.73 -0.71 -5.83
N GLU A 29 7.56 -1.47 -4.76
CA GLU A 29 8.44 -2.60 -4.43
C GLU A 29 7.60 -3.84 -4.14
N GLU A 30 8.01 -4.99 -4.67
CA GLU A 30 7.36 -6.26 -4.32
C GLU A 30 7.83 -6.70 -2.94
N ASN A 31 6.89 -7.00 -2.05
CA ASN A 31 7.19 -7.49 -0.71
C ASN A 31 6.44 -8.81 -0.47
N PRO A 32 6.91 -9.92 -1.08
CA PRO A 32 6.28 -11.21 -0.92
C PRO A 32 6.42 -11.70 0.52
N LYS A 33 5.29 -12.10 1.13
CA LYS A 33 5.25 -12.63 2.49
C LYS A 33 4.67 -14.04 2.50
N VAL A 34 5.43 -15.00 3.02
CA VAL A 34 4.92 -16.35 3.27
C VAL A 34 3.93 -16.29 4.43
N VAL A 35 2.72 -16.79 4.20
CA VAL A 35 1.62 -16.81 5.19
C VAL A 35 1.43 -18.20 5.78
N ALA A 36 1.72 -19.23 4.99
CA ALA A 36 1.62 -20.61 5.41
C ALA A 36 2.79 -21.42 4.86
N TRP A 37 3.25 -22.37 5.66
CA TRP A 37 4.32 -23.30 5.34
C TRP A 37 3.73 -24.71 5.25
N ASP A 38 4.20 -25.47 4.27
CA ASP A 38 3.91 -26.88 4.07
C ASP A 38 5.09 -27.71 4.55
N PHE A 39 4.80 -28.76 5.32
CA PHE A 39 5.78 -29.60 5.99
C PHE A 39 5.53 -31.07 5.64
N GLU A 40 6.04 -31.50 4.49
CA GLU A 40 6.05 -32.91 4.07
C GLU A 40 7.44 -33.53 4.31
N GLU A 41 8.30 -33.63 3.28
CA GLU A 41 9.70 -34.07 3.41
C GLU A 41 10.70 -32.91 3.51
N THR A 42 10.34 -31.75 2.94
CA THR A 42 11.12 -30.50 2.97
C THR A 42 10.17 -29.32 3.16
N VAL A 43 10.62 -28.28 3.88
CA VAL A 43 9.79 -27.10 4.16
C VAL A 43 9.56 -26.30 2.87
N LYS A 44 8.30 -26.15 2.46
CA LYS A 44 7.91 -25.35 1.28
C LYS A 44 6.91 -24.28 1.67
N ALA A 45 6.89 -23.16 0.95
CA ALA A 45 5.89 -22.12 1.18
C ALA A 45 4.54 -22.55 0.58
N ALA A 46 3.57 -22.88 1.44
CA ALA A 46 2.22 -23.30 1.02
C ALA A 46 1.42 -22.13 0.43
N THR A 47 1.60 -20.93 0.97
CA THR A 47 0.90 -19.72 0.51
C THR A 47 1.80 -18.51 0.64
N ILE A 48 2.02 -17.81 -0.47
CA ILE A 48 2.81 -16.58 -0.55
C ILE A 48 1.87 -15.45 -0.94
N LYS A 49 1.78 -14.42 -0.10
CA LYS A 49 1.11 -13.17 -0.46
C LYS A 49 2.07 -12.26 -1.21
N LYS A 50 1.68 -11.79 -2.40
CA LYS A 50 2.45 -10.90 -3.27
C LYS A 50 2.05 -9.44 -3.11
N ASN A 51 1.94 -8.99 -1.86
CA ASN A 51 1.64 -7.59 -1.59
C ASN A 51 2.75 -6.70 -2.17
N LYS A 52 2.38 -5.52 -2.65
CA LYS A 52 3.34 -4.51 -3.06
C LYS A 52 3.39 -3.39 -2.04
N LEU A 53 4.53 -2.73 -1.94
CA LEU A 53 4.76 -1.59 -1.09
C LEU A 53 4.92 -0.38 -1.99
N ALA A 54 4.03 0.61 -1.82
CA ALA A 54 4.06 1.84 -2.56
C ALA A 54 4.50 3.00 -1.66
N ILE A 55 5.49 3.74 -2.13
CA ILE A 55 5.88 5.03 -1.56
C ILE A 55 5.13 6.09 -2.36
N VAL A 56 4.24 6.81 -1.68
CA VAL A 56 3.40 7.83 -2.28
C VAL A 56 3.74 9.21 -1.73
N SER A 57 3.66 10.23 -2.59
CA SER A 57 3.99 11.62 -2.24
C SER A 57 2.91 12.59 -2.71
N ASP A 58 2.57 13.58 -1.86
CA ASP A 58 1.74 14.74 -2.23
C ASP A 58 2.60 15.98 -2.62
N GLY A 59 3.87 15.75 -2.97
CA GLY A 59 4.87 16.80 -3.25
C GLY A 59 5.46 17.46 -2.00
N ASN A 60 4.80 17.33 -0.84
CA ASN A 60 5.24 17.93 0.43
C ASN A 60 5.54 16.89 1.52
N SER A 61 4.96 15.70 1.41
CA SER A 61 5.07 14.62 2.39
C SER A 61 5.06 13.27 1.70
N VAL A 62 5.87 12.36 2.22
CA VAL A 62 6.02 11.00 1.70
C VAL A 62 5.44 10.02 2.70
N THR A 63 4.62 9.08 2.24
CA THR A 63 4.05 8.02 3.07
C THR A 63 4.16 6.66 2.42
N LYS A 64 4.34 5.64 3.25
CA LYS A 64 4.43 4.24 2.85
C LYS A 64 3.06 3.58 2.97
N VAL A 65 2.59 2.96 1.89
CA VAL A 65 1.31 2.26 1.83
C VAL A 65 1.55 0.83 1.35
N THR A 66 0.86 -0.14 1.96
CA THR A 66 0.88 -1.53 1.50
C THR A 66 -0.32 -1.76 0.59
N LEU A 67 -0.03 -2.18 -0.64
CA LEU A 67 -1.01 -2.54 -1.65
C LEU A 67 -1.30 -4.03 -1.59
N TYR A 68 -2.59 -4.34 -1.45
CA TYR A 68 -3.07 -5.71 -1.62
C TYR A 68 -3.03 -6.11 -3.09
N GLU A 69 -2.81 -7.40 -3.32
CA GLU A 69 -2.55 -8.01 -4.64
C GLU A 69 -3.56 -7.60 -5.71
N GLY A 70 -4.85 -7.54 -5.39
CA GLY A 70 -5.91 -7.16 -6.33
C GLY A 70 -5.86 -5.69 -6.80
N PHE A 71 -5.14 -4.83 -6.09
CA PHE A 71 -4.96 -3.41 -6.46
C PHE A 71 -3.55 -3.11 -6.95
N ALA A 72 -2.62 -4.05 -6.81
CA ALA A 72 -1.21 -3.87 -7.13
C ALA A 72 -0.91 -3.75 -8.63
N SER A 73 -1.85 -4.12 -9.50
CA SER A 73 -1.78 -3.97 -10.96
C SER A 73 -2.29 -2.61 -11.45
N ASN A 74 -3.02 -1.87 -10.61
CA ASN A 74 -3.67 -0.61 -11.00
C ASN A 74 -2.80 0.62 -10.71
N LEU A 75 -1.56 0.39 -10.26
CA LEU A 75 -0.62 1.43 -9.85
C LEU A 75 0.68 1.23 -10.60
N GLU A 76 1.12 2.28 -11.27
CA GLU A 76 2.39 2.37 -11.96
C GLU A 76 3.28 3.40 -11.27
N GLU A 77 4.60 3.19 -11.33
CA GLU A 77 5.58 4.19 -10.87
C GLU A 77 5.54 5.39 -11.81
N GLY A 78 5.48 6.60 -11.26
CA GLY A 78 5.42 7.82 -12.06
C GLY A 78 5.28 9.08 -11.20
N ALA A 79 6.08 10.09 -11.55
CA ALA A 79 5.99 11.46 -11.06
C ALA A 79 5.27 12.32 -12.09
#